data_AF-A0A951TL56-F1
#
_entry.id   AF-A0A951TL56-F1
#
_cell.length_a   1.000
_cell.length_b   1.000
_cell.length_c   1.000
_cell.angle_alpha   90.00
_cell.angle_beta   90.00
_cell.angle_gamma   90.00
#
_symmetry.space_group_name_H-M   'P 1'
#
loop_
_entity.id
_entity.type
_entity.pdbx_description
1 polymer ?
#
loop_
_entity_poly.entity_id
_entity_poly.type
_entity_poly.pdbx_seq_one_letter_code
_entity_poly.pdbx_strand_id
1 'polypeptide(L)'
;MTVVLPQQRAGLPAPEGFSPVPSLRVAAALAVPEAWRIVRHPVALAGLTLHLVVFASLADNGPRDAFDVNSTGSTFFYGVFVYFAVNLVATRTRRSRSGELLAPLAAGEHERTLALCLASVGPTLLNIVVTAAGYLMLELRGLFEVHPTFWHLAQGPLTVLGAALLGVMVARWSPYPGMALVVMVAMFAWNIWLSNDGNGDGGLLGTYVSWAVYGPGTAWYGLYPGSPAWHVAYLASLCAMAAAGAVLRTTPHRWRVLCLGAGFTACAVATGWAQLP
;
A
#
# COMPACT_ATOMS: atom_id res chain seq x y z
N MET A 1 47.01 -7.37 -29.22
CA MET A 1 46.49 -7.78 -30.54
C MET A 1 44.98 -7.65 -30.47
N THR A 2 44.45 -6.51 -30.91
CA THR A 2 43.08 -6.07 -30.66
C THR A 2 42.25 -6.41 -31.89
N VAL A 3 41.44 -7.45 -31.81
CA VAL A 3 40.60 -7.90 -32.94
C VAL A 3 39.37 -6.99 -33.01
N VAL A 4 39.42 -6.02 -33.91
CA VAL A 4 38.30 -5.16 -34.28
C VAL A 4 37.42 -5.96 -35.25
N LEU A 5 36.26 -6.43 -34.79
CA LEU A 5 35.27 -7.07 -35.66
C LEU A 5 34.39 -6.01 -36.33
N PRO A 6 34.20 -6.04 -37.66
CA PRO A 6 33.34 -5.11 -38.37
C PRO A 6 31.87 -5.42 -38.06
N GLN A 7 31.21 -4.56 -37.30
CA GLN A 7 29.76 -4.59 -37.09
C GLN A 7 29.06 -3.87 -38.26
N GLN A 8 28.79 -4.62 -39.34
CA GLN A 8 27.87 -4.19 -40.38
C GLN A 8 26.85 -5.31 -40.61
N ARG A 9 25.83 -5.38 -39.74
CA ARG A 9 24.60 -6.12 -40.04
C ARG A 9 23.59 -5.15 -40.61
N ALA A 10 23.42 -5.26 -41.93
CA ALA A 10 22.37 -4.60 -42.68
C ALA A 10 21.01 -4.81 -42.01
N GLY A 11 20.25 -3.72 -41.91
CA GLY A 11 18.96 -3.67 -41.23
C GLY A 11 17.95 -4.59 -41.88
N LEU A 12 17.54 -5.62 -41.13
CA LEU A 12 16.23 -6.22 -41.34
C LEU A 12 15.19 -5.18 -40.91
N PRO A 13 14.20 -4.84 -41.75
CA PRO A 13 13.11 -3.97 -41.34
C PRO A 13 12.48 -4.57 -40.09
N ALA A 14 12.40 -3.76 -39.02
CA ALA A 14 11.69 -4.16 -37.82
C ALA A 14 10.28 -4.59 -38.26
N PRO A 15 9.77 -5.76 -37.83
CA PRO A 15 8.44 -6.22 -38.23
C PRO A 15 7.41 -5.16 -37.85
N GLU A 16 6.99 -4.38 -38.84
CA GLU A 16 5.91 -3.42 -38.77
C GLU A 16 4.62 -4.22 -38.53
N GLY A 17 4.11 -4.26 -37.30
CA GLY A 17 2.77 -4.84 -37.11
C GLY A 17 2.35 -5.24 -35.71
N PHE A 18 3.26 -5.43 -34.75
CA PHE A 18 2.84 -5.61 -33.36
C PHE A 18 2.80 -4.25 -32.68
N SER A 19 1.73 -3.47 -32.92
CA SER A 19 1.30 -2.51 -31.92
C SER A 19 0.75 -3.31 -30.74
N PRO A 20 1.49 -3.46 -29.63
CA PRO A 20 0.98 -4.16 -28.48
C PRO A 20 -0.03 -3.20 -27.86
N VAL A 21 -1.31 -3.39 -28.19
CA VAL A 21 -2.35 -2.75 -27.39
C VAL A 21 -2.15 -3.29 -25.98
N PRO A 22 -1.81 -2.43 -24.99
CA PRO A 22 -1.62 -2.87 -23.62
C PRO A 22 -2.94 -3.47 -23.16
N SER A 23 -3.02 -4.80 -23.08
CA SER A 23 -4.29 -5.42 -22.74
C SER A 23 -4.39 -5.47 -21.21
N LEU A 24 -5.32 -4.69 -20.66
CA LEU A 24 -5.74 -4.81 -19.26
C LEU A 24 -6.05 -6.28 -18.89
N ARG A 25 -6.47 -7.08 -19.90
CA ARG A 25 -6.69 -8.53 -19.79
C ARG A 25 -5.41 -9.29 -19.38
N VAL A 26 -4.27 -9.00 -20.00
CA VAL A 26 -2.98 -9.62 -19.62
C VAL A 26 -2.59 -9.20 -18.20
N ALA A 27 -2.71 -7.92 -17.86
CA ALA A 27 -2.42 -7.45 -16.50
C ALA A 27 -3.32 -8.12 -15.45
N ALA A 28 -4.62 -8.26 -15.73
CA ALA A 28 -5.59 -8.92 -14.85
C ALA A 28 -5.30 -10.42 -14.71
N ALA A 29 -4.95 -11.11 -15.79
CA ALA A 29 -4.59 -12.53 -15.77
C ALA A 29 -3.31 -12.77 -14.92
N LEU A 30 -2.35 -11.85 -14.97
CA LEU A 30 -1.13 -11.90 -14.15
C LEU A 30 -1.36 -11.49 -12.69
N ALA A 31 -2.38 -10.67 -12.41
CA ALA A 31 -2.62 -10.14 -11.07
C ALA A 31 -2.92 -11.25 -10.06
N VAL A 32 -3.66 -12.29 -10.43
CA VAL A 32 -4.06 -13.37 -9.50
C VAL A 32 -2.84 -14.18 -9.01
N PRO A 33 -1.96 -14.71 -9.88
CA PRO A 33 -0.73 -15.37 -9.43
C PRO A 33 0.20 -14.46 -8.61
N GLU A 34 0.31 -13.17 -8.97
CA GLU A 34 1.13 -12.23 -8.21
C GLU A 34 0.51 -11.92 -6.84
N ALA A 35 -0.81 -11.80 -6.73
CA ALA A 35 -1.51 -11.62 -5.46
C ALA A 35 -1.24 -12.79 -4.52
N TRP A 36 -1.36 -14.03 -5.02
CA TRP A 36 -1.01 -15.22 -4.27
C TRP A 36 0.46 -15.27 -3.86
N ARG A 37 1.36 -14.82 -4.72
CA ARG A 37 2.79 -14.73 -4.41
C ARG A 37 3.06 -13.71 -3.29
N ILE A 38 2.38 -12.56 -3.30
CA ILE A 38 2.49 -11.52 -2.27
C ILE A 38 1.95 -12.05 -0.94
N VAL A 39 0.74 -12.62 -0.93
CA VAL A 39 0.09 -13.14 0.28
C VAL A 39 0.90 -14.27 0.92
N ARG A 40 1.48 -15.17 0.11
CA ARG A 40 2.35 -16.26 0.59
C ARG A 40 3.81 -15.86 0.79
N HIS A 41 4.16 -14.58 0.59
CA HIS A 41 5.53 -14.14 0.77
C HIS A 41 5.91 -14.25 2.25
N PRO A 42 7.09 -14.82 2.60
CA PRO A 42 7.46 -15.06 4.01
C PRO A 42 7.44 -13.79 4.85
N VAL A 43 7.82 -12.64 4.27
CA VAL A 43 7.74 -11.32 4.94
C VAL A 43 6.28 -10.93 5.22
N ALA A 44 5.37 -11.10 4.25
CA ALA A 44 3.95 -10.78 4.46
C ALA A 44 3.31 -11.69 5.52
N LEU A 45 3.65 -12.99 5.50
CA LEU A 45 3.20 -13.95 6.51
C LEU A 45 3.75 -13.61 7.90
N ALA A 46 5.01 -13.19 8.01
CA ALA A 46 5.58 -12.74 9.28
C ALA A 46 4.84 -11.52 9.85
N GLY A 47 4.50 -10.53 9.00
CA GLY A 47 3.70 -9.37 9.40
C GLY A 47 2.27 -9.75 9.81
N LEU A 48 1.65 -10.68 9.09
CA LEU A 48 0.32 -11.18 9.45
C LEU A 48 0.34 -11.89 10.80
N THR A 49 1.30 -12.78 11.01
CA THR A 49 1.47 -13.49 12.29
C THR A 49 1.72 -12.49 13.42
N LEU A 50 2.59 -11.50 13.22
CA LEU A 50 2.84 -10.45 14.20
C LEU A 50 1.56 -9.66 14.52
N HIS A 51 0.79 -9.29 13.50
CA HIS A 51 -0.49 -8.59 13.68
C HIS A 51 -1.46 -9.42 14.52
N LEU A 52 -1.61 -10.72 14.24
CA LEU A 52 -2.49 -11.61 14.99
C LEU A 52 -2.03 -11.82 16.44
N VAL A 53 -0.72 -11.92 16.68
CA VAL A 53 -0.15 -12.02 18.03
C VAL A 53 -0.41 -10.75 18.82
N VAL A 54 -0.16 -9.58 18.23
CA VAL A 54 -0.42 -8.29 18.88
C VAL A 54 -1.92 -8.13 19.15
N PHE A 55 -2.77 -8.46 18.17
CA PHE A 55 -4.22 -8.47 18.33
C PHE A 55 -4.66 -9.33 19.52
N ALA A 56 -4.19 -10.58 19.59
CA ALA A 56 -4.52 -11.48 20.70
C ALA A 56 -3.99 -10.96 22.06
N SER A 57 -2.83 -10.30 22.08
CA SER A 57 -2.24 -9.78 23.33
C SER A 57 -2.90 -8.52 23.84
N LEU A 58 -3.47 -7.69 22.96
CA LEU A 58 -4.03 -6.39 23.30
C LEU A 58 -5.55 -6.40 23.42
N ALA A 59 -6.25 -7.31 22.73
CA ALA A 59 -7.71 -7.38 22.72
C ALA A 59 -8.35 -7.37 24.12
N ASP A 60 -7.67 -7.95 25.12
CA ASP A 60 -8.19 -8.14 26.47
C ASP A 60 -7.71 -7.09 27.49
N ASN A 61 -6.85 -6.15 27.07
CA ASN A 61 -6.30 -5.13 27.96
C ASN A 61 -7.30 -4.01 28.27
N GLY A 62 -8.42 -3.97 27.56
CA GLY A 62 -9.51 -3.04 27.79
C GLY A 62 -10.12 -2.49 26.50
N PRO A 63 -11.18 -1.67 26.61
CA PRO A 63 -11.91 -1.16 25.45
C PRO A 63 -11.06 -0.31 24.49
N ARG A 64 -10.06 0.41 25.02
CA ARG A 64 -9.06 1.14 24.23
C ARG A 64 -8.35 0.24 23.24
N ASP A 65 -7.68 -0.75 23.78
CA ASP A 65 -6.81 -1.59 23.00
C ASP A 65 -7.65 -2.41 22.01
N ALA A 66 -8.85 -2.85 22.40
CA ALA A 66 -9.81 -3.49 21.51
C ALA A 66 -10.21 -2.60 20.31
N PHE A 67 -10.49 -1.31 20.54
CA PHE A 67 -10.81 -0.37 19.46
C PHE A 67 -9.62 -0.11 18.54
N ASP A 68 -8.46 0.23 19.11
CA ASP A 68 -7.27 0.63 18.35
C ASP A 68 -6.69 -0.55 17.56
N VAL A 69 -6.58 -1.73 18.19
CA VAL A 69 -5.96 -2.90 17.55
C VAL A 69 -6.77 -3.41 16.36
N ASN A 70 -8.10 -3.26 16.43
CA ASN A 70 -9.02 -3.67 15.38
C ASN A 70 -9.12 -2.65 14.24
N SER A 71 -9.20 -1.35 14.57
CA SER A 71 -9.35 -0.29 13.56
C SER A 71 -8.06 0.03 12.82
N THR A 72 -6.92 0.05 13.51
CA THR A 72 -5.68 0.61 12.97
C THR A 72 -4.44 -0.24 13.18
N GLY A 73 -4.48 -1.26 14.05
CA GLY A 73 -3.35 -2.14 14.34
C GLY A 73 -2.73 -2.80 13.08
N SER A 74 -3.55 -3.14 12.09
CA SER A 74 -3.06 -3.74 10.84
C SER A 74 -2.15 -2.80 10.03
N THR A 75 -2.28 -1.48 10.17
CA THR A 75 -1.46 -0.47 9.47
C THR A 75 0.02 -0.66 9.76
N PHE A 76 0.39 -0.81 11.03
CA PHE A 76 1.79 -0.92 11.45
C PHE A 76 2.33 -2.34 11.30
N PHE A 77 1.58 -3.35 11.77
CA PHE A 77 2.13 -4.72 11.85
C PHE A 77 2.03 -5.45 10.52
N TYR A 78 0.92 -5.31 9.79
CA TYR A 78 0.74 -6.01 8.51
C TYR A 78 1.15 -5.13 7.32
N GLY A 79 0.72 -3.87 7.29
CA GLY A 79 0.98 -2.94 6.19
C GLY A 79 2.47 -2.77 5.88
N VAL A 80 3.31 -2.56 6.91
CA VAL A 80 4.77 -2.39 6.74
C VAL A 80 5.42 -3.62 6.10
N PHE A 81 5.02 -4.82 6.51
CA PHE A 81 5.57 -6.06 5.95
C PHE A 81 5.06 -6.34 4.54
N VAL A 82 3.80 -6.02 4.25
CA VAL A 82 3.24 -6.07 2.90
C VAL A 82 3.99 -5.12 1.97
N TYR A 83 4.30 -3.89 2.41
CA TYR A 83 5.13 -2.96 1.65
C TYR A 83 6.47 -3.58 1.22
N PHE A 84 7.21 -4.18 2.16
CA PHE A 84 8.49 -4.83 1.85
C PHE A 84 8.31 -6.06 0.96
N ALA A 85 7.31 -6.90 1.23
CA ALA A 85 7.02 -8.07 0.41
C ALA A 85 6.73 -7.69 -1.05
N VAL A 86 5.87 -6.69 -1.26
CA VAL A 86 5.52 -6.22 -2.60
C VAL A 86 6.73 -5.57 -3.29
N ASN A 87 7.53 -4.78 -2.58
CA ASN A 87 8.76 -4.22 -3.13
C ASN A 87 9.75 -5.32 -3.57
N LEU A 88 9.91 -6.37 -2.76
CA LEU A 88 10.77 -7.52 -3.08
C LEU A 88 10.25 -8.30 -4.30
N VAL A 89 8.93 -8.50 -4.41
CA VAL A 89 8.30 -9.13 -5.58
C VAL A 89 8.51 -8.26 -6.82
N ALA A 90 8.25 -6.96 -6.72
CA ALA A 90 8.38 -6.01 -7.83
C ALA A 90 9.82 -5.87 -8.34
N THR A 91 10.82 -5.99 -7.45
CA THR A 91 12.25 -5.92 -7.80
C THR A 91 12.86 -7.28 -8.18
N ARG A 92 12.09 -8.38 -8.13
CA ARG A 92 12.58 -9.76 -8.36
C ARG A 92 13.41 -9.89 -9.63
N THR A 93 12.88 -9.48 -10.78
CA THR A 93 13.55 -9.59 -12.09
C THR A 93 14.90 -8.88 -12.12
N ARG A 94 14.99 -7.71 -11.48
CA ARG A 94 16.23 -6.93 -11.39
C ARG A 94 17.25 -7.64 -10.49
N ARG A 95 16.79 -8.14 -9.33
CA ARG A 95 17.65 -8.87 -8.37
C ARG A 95 18.19 -10.19 -8.94
N SER A 96 17.40 -10.91 -9.73
CA SER A 96 17.82 -12.16 -10.38
C SER A 96 18.54 -11.95 -11.71
N ARG A 97 18.70 -10.69 -12.18
CA ARG A 97 19.22 -10.35 -13.52
C ARG A 97 18.53 -11.12 -14.66
N SER A 98 17.29 -11.54 -14.46
CA SER A 98 16.56 -12.37 -15.41
C SER A 98 15.81 -11.54 -16.47
N GLY A 99 16.22 -10.29 -16.67
CA GLY A 99 15.57 -9.38 -17.63
C GLY A 99 15.63 -9.90 -19.06
N GLU A 100 16.81 -10.37 -19.48
CA GLU A 100 17.04 -10.90 -20.82
C GLU A 100 16.25 -12.19 -21.09
N LEU A 101 16.12 -13.06 -20.09
CA LEU A 101 15.32 -14.28 -20.18
C LEU A 101 13.81 -14.02 -20.27
N LEU A 102 13.35 -12.87 -19.74
CA LEU A 102 11.93 -12.48 -19.75
C LEU A 102 11.59 -11.51 -20.89
N ALA A 103 12.58 -11.09 -21.69
CA ALA A 103 12.38 -10.22 -22.85
C ALA A 103 11.48 -10.85 -23.94
N PRO A 104 11.50 -12.18 -24.18
CA PRO A 104 10.59 -12.82 -25.14
C PRO A 104 9.14 -12.94 -24.66
N LEU A 105 8.85 -12.68 -23.38
CA LEU A 105 7.49 -12.84 -22.85
C LEU A 105 6.57 -11.74 -23.36
N ALA A 106 5.33 -12.11 -23.69
CA ALA A 106 4.31 -11.21 -24.21
C ALA A 106 3.92 -10.05 -23.28
N ALA A 107 4.19 -10.16 -21.97
CA ALA A 107 3.89 -9.12 -20.99
C ALA A 107 5.08 -8.17 -20.81
N GLY A 108 4.93 -6.92 -21.24
CA GLY A 108 5.89 -5.84 -21.03
C GLY A 108 5.97 -5.36 -19.59
N GLU A 109 6.85 -4.39 -19.33
CA GLU A 109 7.04 -3.84 -17.98
C GLU A 109 5.80 -3.08 -17.46
N HIS A 110 5.07 -2.44 -18.37
CA HIS A 110 3.85 -1.71 -18.05
C HIS A 110 2.75 -2.67 -17.56
N GLU A 111 2.49 -3.75 -18.29
CA GLU A 111 1.51 -4.77 -17.91
C GLU A 111 1.87 -5.44 -16.59
N ARG A 112 3.16 -5.72 -16.36
CA ARG A 112 3.63 -6.28 -15.08
C ARG A 112 3.45 -5.31 -13.91
N THR A 113 3.60 -4.01 -14.15
CA THR A 113 3.37 -2.97 -13.12
C THR A 113 1.88 -2.87 -12.79
N LEU A 114 1.02 -2.82 -13.81
CA LEU A 114 -0.43 -2.86 -13.62
C LEU A 114 -0.89 -4.13 -12.90
N ALA A 115 -0.33 -5.29 -13.28
CA ALA A 115 -0.61 -6.55 -12.61
C ALA A 115 -0.25 -6.52 -11.12
N LEU A 116 0.88 -5.90 -10.74
CA LEU A 116 1.27 -5.75 -9.34
C LEU A 116 0.39 -4.75 -8.58
N CYS A 117 -0.03 -3.66 -9.22
CA CYS A 117 -1.01 -2.75 -8.63
C CYS A 117 -2.35 -3.46 -8.38
N LEU A 118 -2.84 -4.25 -9.32
CA LEU A 118 -4.05 -5.08 -9.14
C LEU A 118 -3.83 -6.18 -8.09
N ALA A 119 -2.66 -6.82 -8.08
CA ALA A 119 -2.31 -7.86 -7.12
C ALA A 119 -2.25 -7.35 -5.67
N SER A 120 -2.05 -6.04 -5.48
CA SER A 120 -2.08 -5.38 -4.16
C SER A 120 -3.45 -5.47 -3.48
N VAL A 121 -4.52 -5.75 -4.25
CA VAL A 121 -5.85 -6.07 -3.70
C VAL A 121 -5.83 -7.37 -2.90
N GLY A 122 -4.95 -8.33 -3.23
CA GLY A 122 -4.81 -9.62 -2.53
C GLY A 122 -4.57 -9.50 -1.01
N PRO A 123 -3.44 -8.92 -0.56
CA PRO A 123 -3.21 -8.69 0.87
C PRO A 123 -4.27 -7.77 1.50
N THR A 124 -4.84 -6.83 0.74
CA THR A 124 -5.92 -5.96 1.22
C THR A 124 -7.18 -6.75 1.58
N LEU A 125 -7.63 -7.66 0.71
CA LEU A 125 -8.77 -8.54 0.97
C LEU A 125 -8.53 -9.44 2.17
N LEU A 126 -7.31 -9.98 2.30
CA LEU A 126 -6.95 -10.75 3.49
C LEU A 126 -7.06 -9.90 4.77
N ASN A 127 -6.61 -8.65 4.74
CA ASN A 127 -6.75 -7.75 5.88
C ASN A 127 -8.22 -7.45 6.21
N ILE A 128 -9.07 -7.27 5.19
CA ILE A 128 -10.53 -7.09 5.39
C ILE A 128 -11.11 -8.29 6.14
N VAL A 129 -10.75 -9.52 5.74
CA VAL A 129 -11.23 -10.74 6.41
C VAL A 129 -10.74 -10.79 7.87
N VAL A 130 -9.47 -10.47 8.12
CA VAL A 130 -8.89 -10.47 9.47
C VAL A 130 -9.53 -9.40 10.36
N THR A 131 -9.68 -8.16 9.87
CA THR A 131 -10.35 -7.07 10.60
C THR A 131 -11.83 -7.39 10.85
N ALA A 132 -12.55 -7.96 9.89
CA ALA A 132 -13.94 -8.36 10.10
C ALA A 132 -14.09 -9.48 11.14
N ALA A 133 -13.19 -10.48 11.10
CA ALA A 133 -13.15 -11.55 12.09
C ALA A 133 -12.78 -11.02 13.49
N GLY A 134 -11.80 -10.11 13.56
CA GLY A 134 -11.40 -9.42 14.80
C GLY A 134 -12.53 -8.61 15.40
N TYR A 135 -13.23 -7.80 14.58
CA TYR A 135 -14.43 -7.08 14.99
C TYR A 135 -15.49 -8.01 15.57
N LEU A 136 -15.85 -9.08 14.84
CA LEU A 136 -16.87 -10.03 15.29
C LEU A 136 -16.47 -10.72 16.61
N MET A 137 -15.19 -11.08 16.76
CA MET A 137 -14.69 -11.68 17.99
C MET A 137 -14.82 -10.72 19.19
N LEU A 138 -14.41 -9.46 19.02
CA LEU A 138 -14.48 -8.44 20.07
C LEU A 138 -15.94 -8.09 20.42
N GLU A 139 -16.80 -8.02 19.41
CA GLU A 139 -18.25 -7.81 19.54
C GLU A 139 -18.90 -8.91 20.37
N LEU A 140 -18.65 -10.18 20.02
CA LEU A 140 -19.22 -11.34 20.73
C LEU A 140 -18.75 -11.44 22.19
N ARG A 141 -17.60 -10.83 22.50
CA ARG A 141 -17.05 -10.76 23.87
C ARG A 141 -17.49 -9.51 24.63
N GLY A 142 -18.21 -8.59 23.99
CA GLY A 142 -18.66 -7.34 24.61
C GLY A 142 -17.51 -6.42 25.04
N LEU A 143 -16.40 -6.42 24.29
CA LEU A 143 -15.19 -5.67 24.65
C LEU A 143 -15.19 -4.23 24.15
N PHE A 144 -16.15 -3.85 23.32
CA PHE A 144 -16.30 -2.46 22.86
C PHE A 144 -17.09 -1.63 23.86
N GLU A 145 -16.48 -0.55 24.35
CA GLU A 145 -17.21 0.54 25.00
C GLU A 145 -17.90 1.44 23.98
N VAL A 146 -17.25 1.65 22.83
CA VAL A 146 -17.79 2.33 21.65
C VAL A 146 -17.47 1.50 20.43
N HIS A 147 -18.50 1.22 19.62
CA HIS A 147 -18.32 0.42 18.40
C HIS A 147 -17.63 1.25 17.31
N PRO A 148 -16.57 0.74 16.67
CA PRO A 148 -15.98 1.40 15.51
C PRO A 148 -16.97 1.42 14.36
N THR A 149 -17.20 2.60 13.78
CA THR A 149 -18.00 2.70 12.55
C THR A 149 -17.29 2.04 11.36
N PHE A 150 -18.03 1.80 10.28
CA PHE A 150 -17.46 1.31 9.01
C PHE A 150 -16.23 2.12 8.56
N TRP A 151 -16.26 3.45 8.74
CA TRP A 151 -15.17 4.33 8.34
C TRP A 151 -13.90 4.15 9.17
N HIS A 152 -14.02 3.74 10.44
CA HIS A 152 -12.86 3.38 11.26
C HIS A 152 -12.25 2.05 10.78
N LEU A 153 -13.10 1.06 10.52
CA LEU A 153 -12.65 -0.26 10.08
C LEU A 153 -12.05 -0.28 8.66
N ALA A 154 -12.48 0.63 7.79
CA ALA A 154 -11.97 0.74 6.43
C ALA A 154 -10.51 1.25 6.34
N GLN A 155 -10.00 1.88 7.41
CA GLN A 155 -8.66 2.50 7.40
C GLN A 155 -7.56 1.46 7.32
N GLY A 156 -7.58 0.42 8.16
CA GLY A 156 -6.58 -0.66 8.13
C GLY A 156 -6.41 -1.30 6.74
N PRO A 157 -7.49 -1.75 6.07
CA PRO A 157 -7.41 -2.22 4.69
C PRO A 157 -6.84 -1.20 3.70
N LEU A 158 -7.26 0.07 3.77
CA LEU A 158 -6.75 1.10 2.87
C LEU A 158 -5.27 1.42 3.10
N THR A 159 -4.80 1.42 4.35
CA THR A 159 -3.38 1.63 4.64
C THR A 159 -2.53 0.44 4.16
N VAL A 160 -3.03 -0.80 4.28
CA VAL A 160 -2.38 -1.99 3.70
C VAL A 160 -2.32 -1.91 2.18
N LEU A 161 -3.41 -1.48 1.52
CA LEU A 161 -3.42 -1.23 0.08
C LEU A 161 -2.41 -0.15 -0.32
N GLY A 162 -2.40 0.98 0.41
CA GLY A 162 -1.47 2.08 0.20
C GLY A 162 -0.02 1.65 0.37
N ALA A 163 0.27 0.86 1.40
CA ALA A 163 1.59 0.28 1.64
C ALA A 163 2.02 -0.65 0.50
N ALA A 164 1.13 -1.52 0.01
CA ALA A 164 1.41 -2.37 -1.16
C ALA A 164 1.72 -1.53 -2.41
N LEU A 165 0.87 -0.56 -2.74
CA LEU A 165 1.03 0.31 -3.92
C LEU A 165 2.28 1.19 -3.84
N LEU A 166 2.59 1.73 -2.66
CA LEU A 166 3.82 2.46 -2.39
C LEU A 166 5.05 1.56 -2.59
N GLY A 167 4.98 0.30 -2.17
CA GLY A 167 6.02 -0.70 -2.40
C GLY A 167 6.31 -0.92 -3.89
N VAL A 168 5.26 -1.00 -4.72
CA VAL A 168 5.39 -1.05 -6.19
C VAL A 168 6.01 0.24 -6.72
N MET A 169 5.51 1.41 -6.30
CA MET A 169 6.01 2.71 -6.75
C MET A 169 7.52 2.84 -6.47
N VAL A 170 7.95 2.60 -5.24
CA VAL A 170 9.37 2.71 -4.85
C VAL A 170 10.24 1.73 -5.65
N ALA A 171 9.77 0.50 -5.90
CA ALA A 171 10.51 -0.48 -6.68
C ALA A 171 10.77 -0.03 -8.14
N ARG A 172 9.83 0.73 -8.73
CA ARG A 172 9.93 1.26 -10.10
C ARG A 172 10.80 2.49 -10.21
N TRP A 173 10.75 3.38 -9.22
CA TRP A 173 11.49 4.63 -9.25
C TRP A 173 12.93 4.50 -8.76
N SER A 174 13.20 3.60 -7.81
CA SER A 174 14.54 3.43 -7.26
C SER A 174 15.28 2.21 -7.83
N PRO A 175 16.49 2.40 -8.38
CA PRO A 175 17.39 1.28 -8.66
C PRO A 175 18.02 0.69 -7.37
N TYR A 176 18.15 1.49 -6.31
CA TYR A 176 18.85 1.12 -5.09
C TYR A 176 17.99 0.22 -4.18
N PRO A 177 18.55 -0.90 -3.66
CA PRO A 177 17.81 -1.83 -2.82
C PRO A 177 17.43 -1.25 -1.45
N GLY A 178 18.22 -0.30 -0.91
CA GLY A 178 17.97 0.32 0.40
C GLY A 178 16.86 1.37 0.42
N MET A 179 16.40 1.85 -0.75
CA MET A 179 15.40 2.94 -0.79
C MET A 179 14.04 2.53 -0.22
N ALA A 180 13.71 1.24 -0.26
CA ALA A 180 12.50 0.75 0.39
C ALA A 180 12.50 1.08 1.89
N LEU A 181 13.64 0.83 2.56
CA LEU A 181 13.80 1.12 3.99
C LEU A 181 13.77 2.63 4.26
N VAL A 182 14.47 3.43 3.46
CA VAL A 182 14.52 4.90 3.62
C VAL A 182 13.11 5.50 3.55
N VAL A 183 12.30 5.10 2.55
CA VAL A 183 10.93 5.59 2.40
C VAL A 183 10.05 5.16 3.57
N MET A 184 10.19 3.93 4.06
CA MET A 184 9.43 3.46 5.21
C MET A 184 9.79 4.25 6.48
N VAL A 185 11.09 4.44 6.76
CA VAL A 185 11.55 5.26 7.89
C VAL A 185 11.05 6.70 7.77
N ALA A 186 11.07 7.29 6.58
CA ALA A 186 10.53 8.62 6.35
C ALA A 186 9.01 8.69 6.60
N MET A 187 8.25 7.68 6.20
CA MET A 187 6.80 7.60 6.48
C MET A 187 6.51 7.49 7.98
N PHE A 188 7.28 6.67 8.70
CA PHE A 188 7.17 6.58 10.16
C PHE A 188 7.51 7.91 10.83
N ALA A 189 8.65 8.52 10.48
CA ALA A 189 9.06 9.80 11.03
C ALA A 189 8.03 10.91 10.74
N TRP A 190 7.47 10.92 9.53
CA TRP A 190 6.40 11.85 9.13
C TRP A 190 5.15 11.65 9.98
N ASN A 191 4.70 10.41 10.19
CA ASN A 191 3.52 10.12 10.99
C ASN A 191 3.72 10.48 12.47
N ILE A 192 4.90 10.18 13.04
CA ILE A 192 5.28 10.57 14.40
C ILE A 192 5.29 12.10 14.52
N TRP A 193 5.90 12.81 13.57
CA TRP A 193 5.97 14.26 13.59
C TRP A 193 4.57 14.90 13.57
N LEU A 194 3.70 14.43 12.68
CA LEU A 194 2.31 14.87 12.60
C LEU A 194 1.50 14.57 13.87
N SER A 195 1.71 13.40 14.48
CA SER A 195 1.02 13.00 15.71
C SER A 195 1.46 13.80 16.94
N ASN A 196 2.60 14.50 16.87
CA ASN A 196 3.17 15.28 17.98
C ASN A 196 3.08 16.80 17.73
N ASP A 197 2.21 17.28 16.84
CA ASP A 197 2.15 18.68 16.43
C ASP A 197 1.64 19.66 17.52
N GLY A 198 1.27 19.16 18.70
CA GLY A 198 0.87 19.93 19.88
C GLY A 198 -0.53 20.55 19.79
N ASN A 199 -1.00 20.85 18.58
CA ASN A 199 -2.35 21.33 18.31
C ASN A 199 -3.36 20.20 18.21
N GLY A 200 -2.91 18.96 17.96
CA GLY A 200 -3.79 17.81 17.87
C GLY A 200 -4.60 17.78 16.57
N ASP A 201 -4.16 18.44 15.50
CA ASP A 201 -4.86 18.37 14.20
C ASP A 201 -4.00 17.65 13.15
N GLY A 202 -2.67 17.79 13.23
CA GLY A 202 -1.71 17.21 12.31
C GLY A 202 -1.80 15.69 12.23
N GLY A 203 -2.17 15.02 13.33
CA GLY A 203 -2.39 13.58 13.38
C GLY A 203 -3.34 13.08 12.29
N LEU A 204 -4.39 13.85 11.95
CA LEU A 204 -5.37 13.50 10.92
C LEU A 204 -4.76 13.44 9.52
N LEU A 205 -3.70 14.19 9.25
CA LEU A 205 -2.98 14.17 7.96
C LEU A 205 -2.01 12.98 7.86
N GLY A 206 -1.85 12.20 8.93
CA GLY A 206 -1.08 10.97 8.94
C GLY A 206 -1.74 9.85 8.14
N THR A 207 -0.99 8.78 7.87
CA THR A 207 -1.54 7.52 7.33
C THR A 207 -2.13 6.61 8.42
N TYR A 208 -2.09 7.07 9.67
CA TYR A 208 -2.54 6.37 10.86
C TYR A 208 -3.08 7.43 11.81
N VAL A 209 -4.26 7.17 12.39
CA VAL A 209 -4.90 8.03 13.38
C VAL A 209 -5.45 7.13 14.48
N SER A 210 -5.04 7.35 15.72
CA SER A 210 -5.75 6.75 16.87
C SER A 210 -6.97 7.62 17.15
N TRP A 211 -8.14 7.16 16.68
CA TRP A 211 -9.38 7.89 16.85
C TRP A 211 -9.91 7.88 18.27
N ALA A 212 -9.52 6.90 19.06
CA ALA A 212 -10.05 6.70 20.39
C ALA A 212 -9.17 7.46 21.39
N VAL A 213 -9.73 8.50 22.02
CA VAL A 213 -9.01 9.36 22.97
C VAL A 213 -9.28 8.87 24.38
N TYR A 214 -8.19 8.60 25.10
CA TYR A 214 -8.23 8.11 26.48
C TYR A 214 -7.44 9.02 27.40
N GLY A 215 -8.00 9.29 28.58
CA GLY A 215 -7.36 10.06 29.63
C GLY A 215 -6.58 9.19 30.62
N PRO A 216 -6.20 9.78 31.78
CA PRO A 216 -5.53 9.05 32.85
C PRO A 216 -6.31 7.80 33.28
N GLY A 217 -5.60 6.69 33.50
CA GLY A 217 -6.23 5.43 33.92
C GLY A 217 -7.10 4.76 32.84
N THR A 218 -6.80 4.99 31.55
CA THR A 218 -7.54 4.43 30.39
C THR A 218 -9.02 4.80 30.34
N ALA A 219 -9.44 5.85 31.06
CA ALA A 219 -10.80 6.35 31.00
C ALA A 219 -11.11 6.87 29.59
N TRP A 220 -12.25 6.48 29.05
CA TRP A 220 -12.74 6.98 27.77
C TRP A 220 -13.05 8.48 27.85
N TYR A 221 -12.49 9.26 26.92
CA TYR A 221 -12.75 10.71 26.81
C TYR A 221 -13.58 11.07 25.58
N GLY A 222 -13.55 10.24 24.55
CA GLY A 222 -14.30 10.47 23.32
C GLY A 222 -13.50 10.06 22.08
N LEU A 223 -14.06 10.39 20.93
CA LEU A 223 -13.36 10.26 19.66
C LEU A 223 -12.57 11.54 19.36
N TYR A 224 -11.46 11.36 18.68
CA TYR A 224 -10.63 12.41 18.13
C TYR A 224 -11.49 13.31 17.23
N PRO A 225 -11.43 14.64 17.39
CA PRO A 225 -12.23 15.55 16.58
C PRO A 225 -11.85 15.39 15.10
N GLY A 226 -12.83 15.19 14.23
CA GLY A 226 -12.61 15.04 12.78
C GLY A 226 -13.58 14.06 12.14
N SER A 227 -13.43 13.88 10.82
CA SER A 227 -14.30 13.00 10.04
C SER A 227 -13.56 11.73 9.57
N PRO A 228 -13.87 10.54 10.12
CA PRO A 228 -13.26 9.29 9.66
C PRO A 228 -13.64 8.96 8.21
N ALA A 229 -14.78 9.45 7.72
CA ALA A 229 -15.19 9.29 6.31
C ALA A 229 -14.29 10.09 5.37
N TRP A 230 -13.96 11.34 5.72
CA TRP A 230 -13.04 12.16 4.94
C TRP A 230 -11.60 11.61 5.01
N HIS A 231 -11.21 11.05 6.15
CA HIS A 231 -9.93 10.35 6.29
C HIS A 231 -9.82 9.12 5.36
N VAL A 232 -10.89 8.33 5.25
CA VAL A 232 -10.96 7.21 4.30
C VAL A 232 -10.80 7.69 2.85
N ALA A 233 -11.45 8.81 2.49
CA ALA A 233 -11.31 9.40 1.16
C ALA A 233 -9.88 9.94 0.91
N TYR A 234 -9.24 10.49 1.94
CA TYR A 234 -7.84 10.90 1.93
C TYR A 234 -6.91 9.71 1.67
N LEU A 235 -7.04 8.63 2.45
CA LEU A 235 -6.24 7.42 2.26
C LEU A 235 -6.44 6.79 0.88
N ALA A 236 -7.68 6.74 0.39
CA ALA A 236 -7.99 6.26 -0.96
C ALA A 236 -7.30 7.11 -2.04
N SER A 237 -7.26 8.43 -1.86
CA SER A 237 -6.56 9.35 -2.77
C SER A 237 -5.04 9.12 -2.75
N LEU A 238 -4.45 8.87 -1.57
CA LEU A 238 -3.04 8.50 -1.45
C LEU A 238 -2.73 7.16 -2.15
N CYS A 239 -3.60 6.16 -2.01
CA CYS A 239 -3.48 4.88 -2.73
C CYS A 239 -3.49 5.10 -4.24
N ALA A 240 -4.44 5.89 -4.75
CA ALA A 240 -4.55 6.20 -6.18
C ALA A 240 -3.32 6.96 -6.69
N MET A 241 -2.79 7.91 -5.90
CA MET A 241 -1.55 8.62 -6.20
C MET A 241 -0.34 7.69 -6.28
N ALA A 242 -0.19 6.74 -5.34
CA ALA A 242 0.90 5.76 -5.37
C ALA A 242 0.80 4.82 -6.59
N ALA A 243 -0.41 4.36 -6.94
CA ALA A 243 -0.64 3.58 -8.14
C ALA A 243 -0.30 4.37 -9.42
N ALA A 244 -0.76 5.61 -9.52
CA ALA A 244 -0.43 6.50 -10.64
C ALA A 244 1.08 6.72 -10.75
N GLY A 245 1.76 6.95 -9.63
CA GLY A 245 3.21 7.10 -9.58
C GLY A 245 3.96 5.85 -10.07
N ALA A 246 3.51 4.65 -9.68
CA ALA A 246 4.09 3.39 -10.18
C ALA A 246 3.93 3.23 -11.70
N VAL A 247 2.73 3.49 -12.21
CA VAL A 247 2.36 3.36 -13.63
C VAL A 247 3.07 4.42 -14.48
N LEU A 248 3.23 5.64 -13.96
CA LEU A 248 3.87 6.77 -14.65
C LEU A 248 5.28 6.42 -15.14
N ARG A 249 6.01 5.60 -14.36
CA ARG A 249 7.39 5.23 -14.68
C ARG A 249 7.51 4.31 -15.91
N THR A 250 6.46 3.55 -16.21
CA THR A 250 6.47 2.47 -17.21
C THR A 250 5.56 2.73 -18.40
N THR A 251 4.61 3.66 -18.30
CA THR A 251 3.67 3.96 -19.38
C THR A 251 4.32 4.77 -20.51
N PRO A 252 3.93 4.53 -21.79
CA PRO A 252 4.25 5.44 -22.89
C PRO A 252 3.42 6.75 -22.84
N HIS A 253 2.22 6.74 -22.23
CA HIS A 253 1.30 7.88 -22.22
C HIS A 253 1.42 8.73 -20.95
N ARG A 254 2.64 9.19 -20.65
CA ARG A 254 2.99 9.84 -19.37
C ARG A 254 2.07 11.02 -18.99
N TRP A 255 1.72 11.86 -19.95
CA TRP A 255 0.85 13.02 -19.72
C TRP A 255 -0.51 12.65 -19.08
N ARG A 256 -1.18 11.61 -19.56
CA ARG A 256 -2.49 11.20 -19.03
C ARG A 256 -2.36 10.74 -17.57
N VAL A 257 -1.32 9.96 -17.27
CA VAL A 257 -1.06 9.47 -15.91
C VAL A 257 -0.61 10.61 -14.99
N LEU A 258 0.13 11.60 -15.50
CA LEU A 258 0.46 12.81 -14.75
C LEU A 258 -0.79 13.61 -14.38
N CYS A 259 -1.72 13.81 -15.31
CA CYS A 259 -2.99 14.49 -15.03
C CYS A 259 -3.81 13.75 -13.97
N LEU A 260 -3.92 12.43 -14.10
CA LEU A 260 -4.60 11.61 -13.10
C LEU A 260 -3.91 11.71 -11.73
N GLY A 261 -2.58 11.60 -11.70
CA GLY A 261 -1.78 11.78 -10.49
C GLY A 261 -2.03 13.13 -9.82
N ALA A 262 -1.99 14.23 -10.60
CA ALA A 262 -2.29 15.57 -10.12
C ALA A 262 -3.72 15.70 -9.58
N GLY A 263 -4.70 15.08 -10.25
CA GLY A 263 -6.07 14.99 -9.76
C GLY A 263 -6.17 14.27 -8.42
N PHE A 264 -5.49 13.13 -8.26
CA PHE A 264 -5.46 12.41 -6.97
C PHE A 264 -4.73 13.20 -5.88
N THR A 265 -3.67 13.94 -6.20
CA THR A 265 -3.02 14.85 -5.27
C THR A 265 -3.97 15.97 -4.82
N ALA A 266 -4.69 16.60 -5.75
CA ALA A 266 -5.70 17.61 -5.42
C ALA A 266 -6.81 17.03 -4.54
N CYS A 267 -7.29 15.81 -4.85
CA CYS A 267 -8.27 15.11 -4.00
C CYS A 267 -7.71 14.82 -2.60
N ALA A 268 -6.46 14.37 -2.48
CA ALA A 268 -5.83 14.12 -1.18
C ALA A 268 -5.72 15.41 -0.34
N VAL A 269 -5.35 16.53 -0.95
CA VAL A 269 -5.31 17.83 -0.27
C VAL A 269 -6.71 18.27 0.17
N ALA A 270 -7.71 18.18 -0.72
CA ALA A 270 -9.07 18.60 -0.42
C ALA A 270 -9.72 17.73 0.68
N THR A 271 -9.56 16.41 0.61
CA THR A 271 -10.09 15.47 1.62
C THR A 271 -9.32 15.54 2.93
N GLY A 272 -8.00 15.78 2.87
CA GLY A 272 -7.15 16.02 4.03
C GLY A 272 -7.50 17.32 4.77
N TRP A 273 -7.96 18.34 4.05
CA TRP A 273 -8.49 19.57 4.65
C TRP A 273 -9.90 19.36 5.21
N ALA A 274 -10.78 18.68 4.48
CA ALA A 274 -12.18 18.48 4.85
C ALA A 274 -12.40 17.58 6.08
N GLN A 275 -11.39 16.80 6.49
CA GLN A 275 -11.46 15.98 7.71
C GLN A 275 -11.12 16.74 8.99
N LEU A 276 -10.51 17.92 8.89
CA LEU A 276 -10.17 18.77 10.04
C LEU A 276 -11.47 19.32 10.67
N PRO A 277 -11.50 19.52 12.00
CA PRO A 277 -12.68 20.01 12.73
C PRO A 277 -13.09 21.44 12.38
#